data_AF-A0A2E3F9A6-F1
#
_entry.id   AF-A0A2E3F9A6-F1
#
_cell.length_a   1.000
_cell.length_b   1.000
_cell.length_c   1.000
_cell.angle_alpha   90.00
_cell.angle_beta   90.00
_cell.angle_gamma   90.00
#
_symmetry.space_group_name_H-M   'P 1'
#
loop_
_entity.id
_entity.type
_entity.pdbx_description
1 polymer ?
#
loop_
_entity_poly.entity_id
_entity_poly.type
_entity_poly.pdbx_seq_one_letter_code
_entity_poly.pdbx_strand_id
1 'polypeptide(L)'
;MKSYTVYRNIRKRAVIFGLPVTLFAVQMCALIASLLIVIFSFSFLTVVGAVLLNLLLYLCLTRMKSILQRIKFSSAFPNLISTKQNTGLYYDHD
;
A
#
# COMPACT_ATOMS: atom_id res chain seq x y z
N MET A 1 -11.34 29.34 -17.85
CA MET A 1 -11.61 28.26 -16.86
C MET A 1 -10.34 27.45 -16.67
N LYS A 2 -9.93 27.12 -15.44
CA LYS A 2 -8.71 26.32 -15.20
C LYS A 2 -8.96 24.85 -15.55
N SER A 3 -8.20 24.31 -16.51
CA SER A 3 -8.22 22.88 -16.85
C SER A 3 -7.31 22.10 -15.91
N TYR A 4 -7.85 21.09 -15.22
CA TYR A 4 -7.08 20.18 -14.39
C TYR A 4 -6.81 18.89 -15.16
N THR A 5 -5.56 18.42 -15.16
CA THR A 5 -5.21 17.12 -15.73
C THR A 5 -5.80 16.01 -14.87
N VAL A 6 -6.36 14.97 -15.49
CA VAL A 6 -6.97 13.84 -14.76
C VAL A 6 -5.86 13.08 -14.01
N TYR A 7 -5.77 13.32 -12.70
CA TYR A 7 -4.78 12.68 -11.85
C TYR A 7 -5.10 11.19 -11.69
N ARG A 8 -4.49 10.34 -12.52
CA ARG A 8 -4.76 8.89 -12.57
C ARG A 8 -4.02 8.08 -11.49
N ASN A 9 -3.15 8.71 -10.71
CA ASN A 9 -2.24 8.04 -9.76
C ASN A 9 -2.79 7.85 -8.34
N ILE A 10 -4.01 8.31 -8.05
CA ILE A 10 -4.69 8.13 -6.75
C ILE A 10 -4.74 6.66 -6.30
N ARG A 11 -4.91 5.71 -7.24
CA ARG A 11 -4.97 4.28 -6.91
C ARG A 11 -3.62 3.65 -6.52
N LYS A 12 -2.49 4.22 -6.95
CA LYS A 12 -1.15 3.62 -6.71
C LYS A 12 -0.64 3.81 -5.28
N ARG A 13 -1.20 4.77 -4.53
CA ARG A 13 -0.87 5.04 -3.12
C ARG A 13 -2.05 4.78 -2.19
N ALA A 14 -2.96 3.89 -2.58
CA ALA A 14 -4.04 3.47 -1.70
C ALA A 14 -3.46 2.75 -0.48
N VAL A 15 -3.70 3.33 0.69
CA VAL A 15 -3.37 2.75 1.99
C VAL A 15 -4.67 2.47 2.72
N ILE A 16 -4.79 1.26 3.26
CA ILE A 16 -5.96 0.77 3.98
C ILE A 16 -5.48 0.40 5.39
N PHE A 17 -6.06 1.04 6.42
CA PHE A 17 -5.64 0.88 7.83
C PHE A 17 -4.13 1.01 8.07
N GLY A 18 -3.50 1.95 7.36
CA GLY A 18 -2.07 2.20 7.47
C GLY A 18 -1.19 1.21 6.73
N LEU A 19 -1.73 0.20 6.03
CA LEU A 19 -0.98 -0.75 5.21
C LEU A 19 -1.22 -0.48 3.70
N PRO A 20 -0.22 -0.68 2.82
CA PRO A 20 -0.48 -0.75 1.38
C PRO A 20 -1.36 -1.96 1.07
N VAL A 21 -2.11 -1.90 -0.03
CA VAL A 21 -3.10 -2.92 -0.43
C VAL A 21 -2.55 -4.35 -0.40
N THR A 22 -1.29 -4.57 -0.80
CA THR A 22 -0.66 -5.89 -0.77
C THR A 22 -0.46 -6.44 0.65
N LEU A 23 0.06 -5.62 1.56
CA LEU A 23 0.25 -6.00 2.97
C LEU A 23 -1.09 -6.16 3.68
N PHE A 24 -2.08 -5.35 3.32
CA PHE A 24 -3.45 -5.50 3.81
C PHE A 24 -4.06 -6.85 3.39
N ALA A 25 -3.82 -7.31 2.15
CA ALA A 25 -4.30 -8.62 1.70
C ALA A 25 -3.72 -9.77 2.53
N VAL A 26 -2.43 -9.70 2.90
CA VAL A 26 -1.80 -10.70 3.78
C VAL A 26 -2.49 -10.74 5.15
N GLN A 27 -2.78 -9.57 5.73
CA GLN A 27 -3.52 -9.49 7.00
C GLN A 27 -4.92 -10.09 6.88
N MET A 28 -5.62 -9.85 5.77
CA MET A 28 -6.96 -10.42 5.53
C MET A 28 -6.92 -11.95 5.39
N CYS A 29 -5.92 -12.50 4.70
CA CYS A 29 -5.73 -13.94 4.61
C CYS A 29 -5.50 -14.58 5.99
N ALA A 30 -4.69 -13.94 6.84
CA ALA A 30 -4.45 -14.41 8.21
C ALA A 30 -5.74 -14.36 9.07
N LEU A 31 -6.53 -13.30 8.94
CA LEU A 31 -7.82 -13.19 9.63
C LEU A 31 -8.76 -14.33 9.21
N ILE A 32 -8.92 -14.58 7.91
CA ILE A 32 -9.78 -15.65 7.39
C ILE A 32 -9.28 -17.03 7.85
N ALA A 33 -7.97 -17.29 7.76
CA ALA A 33 -7.39 -18.55 8.21
C ALA A 33 -7.59 -18.77 9.73
N SER A 34 -7.38 -17.72 10.52
CA SER A 34 -7.58 -17.78 11.98
C SER A 34 -9.04 -18.01 12.35
N LEU A 35 -9.97 -17.38 11.63
CA LEU A 35 -11.40 -17.59 11.81
C LEU A 35 -11.77 -19.05 11.53
N LEU A 36 -11.24 -19.63 10.45
CA LEU A 36 -11.46 -21.03 10.10
C LEU A 36 -10.99 -21.96 11.23
N ILE A 37 -9.78 -21.74 11.76
CA ILE A 37 -9.23 -22.53 12.87
C ILE A 37 -10.10 -22.44 14.12
N VAL A 38 -10.54 -21.23 14.47
CA VAL A 38 -11.38 -21.00 15.66
C VAL A 38 -12.72 -21.76 15.55
N ILE A 39 -13.36 -21.72 14.39
CA ILE A 39 -14.65 -22.39 14.17
C ILE A 39 -14.52 -23.92 14.23
N PHE A 40 -13.42 -24.50 13.73
CA PHE A 40 -13.24 -25.96 13.76
C PHE A 40 -12.69 -26.49 15.08
N SER A 41 -11.86 -25.73 15.80
CA SER A 41 -11.20 -26.21 17.02
C SER A 41 -11.96 -25.90 18.31
N PHE A 42 -12.78 -24.85 18.34
CA PHE A 42 -13.63 -24.42 19.47
C PHE A 42 -12.99 -24.52 20.88
N SER A 43 -11.72 -24.16 21.04
CA SER A 43 -11.05 -24.08 22.35
C SER A 43 -10.80 -22.62 22.74
N PHE A 44 -11.03 -22.28 24.02
CA PHE A 44 -10.78 -20.93 24.52
C PHE A 44 -9.34 -20.46 24.25
N LEU A 45 -8.37 -21.36 24.43
CA LEU A 45 -6.96 -21.04 24.18
C LEU A 45 -6.69 -20.74 22.70
N THR A 46 -7.36 -21.45 21.79
CA THR A 46 -7.23 -21.21 20.35
C THR A 46 -7.79 -19.86 19.92
N VAL A 47 -8.91 -19.43 20.53
CA VAL A 47 -9.48 -18.10 20.28
C VAL A 47 -8.52 -17.00 20.73
N VAL A 48 -8.02 -17.09 21.96
CA VAL A 48 -7.09 -16.09 22.51
C VAL A 48 -5.78 -16.05 21.69
N GLY A 49 -5.23 -17.22 21.37
CA GLY A 49 -4.03 -17.33 20.55
C GLY A 49 -4.20 -16.77 19.13
N ALA A 50 -5.34 -17.04 18.49
CA ALA A 50 -5.67 -16.52 17.17
C ALA A 50 -5.75 -14.98 17.16
N VAL A 51 -6.38 -14.39 18.17
CA VAL A 51 -6.47 -12.92 18.30
C VAL A 51 -5.07 -12.32 18.51
N LEU A 52 -4.27 -12.88 19.42
CA LEU A 52 -2.91 -12.41 19.68
C LEU A 52 -2.01 -12.53 18.46
N LEU A 53 -2.09 -13.64 17.71
CA LEU A 53 -1.32 -13.82 16.47
C LEU A 53 -1.70 -12.78 15.41
N ASN A 54 -2.99 -12.50 15.21
CA ASN A 54 -3.42 -11.48 14.26
C ASN A 54 -2.94 -10.08 14.66
N LEU A 55 -2.94 -9.77 15.96
CA LEU A 55 -2.44 -8.50 16.48
C LEU A 55 -0.93 -8.36 16.28
N LEU A 56 -0.16 -9.40 16.64
CA LEU A 56 1.29 -9.44 16.45
C LEU A 56 1.67 -9.32 14.97
N LEU A 57 0.95 -10.03 14.10
CA LEU A 57 1.13 -9.96 12.66
C LEU A 57 0.89 -8.52 12.18
N TYR A 58 -0.23 -7.90 12.55
CA TYR A 58 -0.55 -6.52 12.17
C TYR A 58 0.54 -5.52 12.61
N LEU A 59 1.01 -5.63 13.85
CA LEU A 59 2.10 -4.80 14.36
C LEU A 59 3.40 -5.01 13.58
N CYS A 60 3.74 -6.27 13.28
CA CYS A 60 4.92 -6.63 12.50
C CYS A 60 4.87 -6.02 11.09
N LEU A 61 3.77 -6.20 10.35
CA LEU A 61 3.61 -5.62 9.01
C LEU A 61 3.67 -4.09 9.03
N THR A 62 3.07 -3.45 10.04
CA THR A 62 3.09 -1.99 10.20
C THR A 62 4.49 -1.47 10.46
N ARG A 63 5.27 -2.16 11.30
CA ARG A 63 6.69 -1.83 11.55
C ARG A 63 7.54 -2.06 10.31
N MET A 64 7.37 -3.17 9.60
CA MET A 64 8.06 -3.45 8.33
C MET A 64 7.78 -2.37 7.27
N LYS A 65 6.53 -1.93 7.15
CA LYS A 65 6.17 -0.81 6.27
C LYS A 65 6.92 0.47 6.63
N SER A 66 7.04 0.80 7.91
CA SER A 66 7.74 2.01 8.36
C SER A 66 9.23 2.03 7.95
N ILE A 67 9.84 0.85 7.82
CA ILE A 67 11.21 0.67 7.33
C ILE A 67 11.22 0.74 5.80
N LEU A 68 10.30 0.03 5.13
CA LEU A 68 10.23 -0.01 3.68
C LEU A 68 9.87 1.34 3.04
N GLN A 69 9.07 2.17 3.71
CA GLN A 69 8.81 3.56 3.26
C GLN A 69 10.03 4.47 3.39
N ARG A 70 10.91 4.23 4.38
CA ARG A 70 12.20 4.94 4.46
C ARG A 70 13.17 4.51 3.36
N ILE A 71 13.07 3.26 2.90
CA ILE A 71 13.93 2.71 1.85
C ILE A 71 13.38 3.02 0.44
N LYS A 72 12.06 3.10 0.24
CA LYS A 72 11.42 3.46 -1.03
C LYS A 72 11.02 4.94 -1.10
N PHE A 73 12.01 5.83 -1.12
CA PHE A 73 11.81 7.21 -1.58
C PHE A 73 13.03 7.86 -2.25
N SER A 74 14.10 7.11 -2.53
CA SER A 74 15.03 7.54 -3.58
C SER A 74 14.49 7.00 -4.90
N SER A 75 13.70 7.82 -5.60
CA SER A 75 13.48 7.62 -7.02
C SER A 75 14.86 7.63 -7.68
N ALA A 76 15.34 6.46 -8.13
CA ALA A 76 16.54 6.36 -8.96
C ALA A 76 16.35 7.03 -10.34
N PHE A 77 15.17 7.58 -10.62
CA PHE A 77 14.92 8.37 -11.82
C PHE A 77 14.85 9.86 -11.50
N PRO A 78 15.76 10.68 -12.07
CA PRO A 78 15.63 12.12 -12.02
C PRO A 78 14.39 12.55 -12.82
N ASN A 79 13.65 13.52 -12.29
CA ASN A 79 12.47 14.15 -12.93
C ASN A 79 12.80 14.87 -14.26
N LEU A 80 14.06 14.85 -14.71
CA LEU A 80 14.60 15.69 -15.77
C LEU A 80 14.82 14.95 -17.09
N ILE A 81 14.57 13.65 -17.20
CA ILE A 81 14.67 12.95 -18.49
C ILE A 81 13.32 13.08 -19.23
N SER A 82 13.11 14.25 -19.82
CA SER A 82 12.05 14.48 -20.79
C SER A 82 12.59 14.13 -22.18
N THR A 83 12.15 12.99 -22.75
CA THR A 83 12.39 12.65 -24.17
C THR A 83 11.46 13.43 -25.11
N LYS A 84 10.95 14.60 -24.69
CA LYS A 84 10.23 15.48 -25.61
C LYS A 84 11.26 16.04 -26.58
N GLN A 85 11.09 15.72 -27.85
CA GLN A 85 11.81 16.38 -28.94
C GLN A 85 11.52 17.87 -28.79
N ASN A 86 12.57 18.68 -28.57
CA ASN A 86 12.47 20.13 -28.57
C ASN A 86 12.27 20.59 -30.01
N THR A 87 11.09 20.33 -30.56
CA THR A 87 10.63 21.01 -31.77
C THR A 87 10.43 22.45 -31.34
N GLY A 88 11.26 23.37 -31.79
CA GLY A 88 11.24 24.81 -31.47
C GLY A 88 9.99 25.54 -31.94
N LEU A 89 8.83 24.88 -31.91
CA LEU A 89 7.51 25.41 -32.17
C LEU A 89 7.02 26.02 -30.87
N TYR A 90 7.20 27.34 -30.79
CA TYR A 90 6.64 28.19 -29.77
C TYR A 90 5.16 28.38 -30.08
N TYR A 91 4.30 27.60 -29.43
CA TYR A 91 2.85 27.80 -29.49
C TYR A 91 2.44 28.86 -28.46
N ASP A 92 2.84 30.10 -28.70
CA ASP A 92 2.00 31.23 -28.32
C ASP A 92 1.12 31.50 -29.53
N HIS A 93 -0.19 31.25 -29.40
CA HIS A 93 -1.25 32.08 -29.97
C HIS A 93 -2.62 31.62 -29.47
N ASP A 94 -3.25 32.58 -28.78
CA ASP A 94 -4.68 32.82 -28.46
C ASP A 94 -5.49 31.80 -27.62
#